data_AF-A0AAW8BDZ6-F1
#
_entry.id   AF-A0AAW8BDZ6-F1
#
_cell.length_a   1.000
_cell.length_b   1.000
_cell.length_c   1.000
_cell.angle_alpha   90.00
_cell.angle_beta   90.00
_cell.angle_gamma   90.00
#
_symmetry.space_group_name_H-M   'P 1'
#
loop_
_entity.id
_entity.type
_entity.pdbx_description
1 polymer ?
#
loop_
_entity_poly.entity_id
_entity_poly.type
_entity_poly.pdbx_seq_one_letter_code
_entity_poly.pdbx_strand_id
1 'polypeptide(L)'
;MRAVLIADRLNDLPLRIGDFLDLDMAVECFCAPEVLLGFDLVTAQLVAPGWSCPVEAAACDQDMDLLIARFVGELAERIALSSYLPFVVAHTSERELRSGGHRVFDVRSFIGEPLLHSGWPFRPYDPAADIDWTVGTDIETGSDVYVPAGLCSAQVRGWCELTSNGTAAGATAATATDRAIRELFERDAIRLAWLMRVALAPVSPPSTWERVQKADEGLGWRTGFYHLASRGGAPVWVVFTRHQSIPIFAIGSACATGSEAGLNHALQECLQIRLKMWLSRADTKAAAITTVRSFEDHILYYCNEIRLNEVENLFRCDTRINLARQVGPAVTLAGAVSMTIGHFLDLDVVRVLHPGLQPIEADHGSARLIGSIGAARAAADFRTTPVPFA
;
A
#
# COMPACT_ATOMS: atom_id res chain seq x y z
N MET A 1 13.82 28.79 -0.26
CA MET A 1 12.85 29.43 -1.18
C MET A 1 11.78 28.43 -1.63
N ARG A 2 12.14 27.28 -2.24
CA ARG A 2 11.16 26.30 -2.73
C ARG A 2 10.27 25.66 -1.65
N ALA A 3 10.87 25.21 -0.53
CA ALA A 3 10.09 24.68 0.62
C ALA A 3 9.11 25.70 1.21
N VAL A 4 9.47 26.99 1.23
CA VAL A 4 8.60 28.07 1.70
C VAL A 4 7.41 28.24 0.75
N LEU A 5 7.64 28.24 -0.57
CA LEU A 5 6.56 28.29 -1.56
C LEU A 5 5.60 27.10 -1.44
N ILE A 6 6.13 25.89 -1.21
CA ILE A 6 5.30 24.70 -0.98
C ILE A 6 4.44 24.90 0.27
N ALA A 7 5.05 25.32 1.39
CA ALA A 7 4.34 25.59 2.63
C ALA A 7 3.26 26.67 2.47
N ASP A 8 3.56 27.77 1.78
CA ASP A 8 2.59 28.84 1.49
C ASP A 8 1.39 28.30 0.71
N ARG A 9 1.63 27.48 -0.33
CA ARG A 9 0.53 26.88 -1.10
C ARG A 9 -0.29 25.88 -0.30
N LEU A 10 0.34 25.11 0.59
CA LEU A 10 -0.37 24.18 1.48
C LEU A 10 -1.21 24.94 2.51
N ASN A 11 -0.74 26.09 3.01
CA ASN A 11 -1.50 26.98 3.89
C ASN A 11 -2.67 27.67 3.17
N ASP A 12 -2.52 27.95 1.87
CA ASP A 12 -3.57 28.51 1.02
C ASP A 12 -4.61 27.47 0.59
N LEU A 13 -4.33 26.16 0.79
CA LEU A 13 -5.36 25.15 0.56
C LEU A 13 -6.53 25.47 1.48
N PRO A 14 -7.77 25.52 0.96
CA PRO A 14 -8.95 25.58 1.78
C PRO A 14 -9.06 24.22 2.49
N LEU A 15 -8.29 24.02 3.55
CA LEU A 15 -8.34 22.86 4.43
C LEU A 15 -9.69 22.92 5.17
N ARG A 16 -10.77 22.61 4.46
CA ARG A 16 -12.12 22.33 5.00
C ARG A 16 -12.12 21.14 5.98
N ILE A 17 -10.95 20.56 6.21
CA ILE A 17 -10.66 19.47 7.15
C ILE A 17 -10.73 19.96 8.60
N GLY A 18 -10.38 21.22 8.87
CA GLY A 18 -10.40 21.78 10.23
C GLY A 18 -11.81 21.88 10.85
N ASP A 19 -12.86 21.94 10.04
CA ASP A 19 -14.23 22.12 10.53
C ASP A 19 -14.91 20.80 10.97
N PHE A 20 -14.35 19.63 10.66
CA PHE A 20 -15.06 18.36 10.82
C PHE A 20 -14.50 17.40 11.87
N LEU A 21 -13.23 17.50 12.27
CA LEU A 21 -12.57 16.43 13.04
C LEU A 21 -11.59 16.87 14.14
N ASP A 22 -11.49 18.17 14.49
CA ASP A 22 -10.51 18.69 15.46
C ASP A 22 -9.10 18.10 15.23
N LEU A 23 -8.64 18.16 13.98
CA LEU A 23 -7.37 17.55 13.55
C LEU A 23 -6.19 18.50 13.78
N ASP A 24 -5.20 18.04 14.53
CA ASP A 24 -3.88 18.65 14.58
C ASP A 24 -3.00 18.05 13.47
N MET A 25 -2.51 18.88 12.55
CA MET A 25 -1.65 18.46 11.44
C MET A 25 -0.30 19.18 11.50
N ALA A 26 0.77 18.40 11.57
CA ALA A 26 2.14 18.89 11.40
C ALA A 26 2.62 18.55 9.98
N VAL A 27 3.04 19.56 9.21
CA VAL A 27 3.52 19.39 7.83
C VAL A 27 5.00 19.75 7.76
N GLU A 28 5.78 18.89 7.13
CA GLU A 28 7.20 19.12 6.86
C GLU A 28 7.46 19.09 5.34
N CYS A 29 8.18 20.10 4.86
CA CYS A 29 8.53 20.24 3.45
C CYS A 29 10.04 20.08 3.25
N PHE A 30 10.44 19.08 2.49
CA PHE A 30 11.83 18.75 2.22
C PHE A 30 12.18 19.08 0.77
N CYS A 31 13.13 20.02 0.61
CA CYS A 31 13.78 20.30 -0.66
C CYS A 31 15.27 19.94 -0.50
N ALA A 32 15.63 18.69 -0.78
CA ALA A 32 16.99 18.19 -0.68
C ALA A 32 17.47 17.72 -2.06
N PRO A 33 17.80 18.63 -3.00
CA PRO A 33 17.99 18.29 -4.40
C PRO A 33 19.09 17.25 -4.65
N GLU A 34 20.07 17.14 -3.75
CA GLU A 34 21.08 16.09 -3.80
C GLU A 34 20.46 14.72 -3.44
N VAL A 35 19.89 14.57 -2.24
CA VAL A 35 19.35 13.28 -1.76
C VAL A 35 18.07 12.85 -2.49
N LEU A 36 17.26 13.82 -2.91
CA LEU A 36 16.00 13.62 -3.63
C LEU A 36 16.13 13.75 -5.14
N LEU A 37 17.33 13.89 -5.71
CA LEU A 37 17.54 13.93 -7.16
C LEU A 37 16.69 15.00 -7.87
N GLY A 38 16.57 16.18 -7.26
CA GLY A 38 15.76 17.29 -7.75
C GLY A 38 14.24 17.17 -7.52
N PHE A 39 13.78 16.12 -6.85
CA PHE A 39 12.40 16.03 -6.35
C PHE A 39 12.24 16.81 -5.04
N ASP A 40 11.01 17.23 -4.77
CA ASP A 40 10.58 17.73 -3.47
C ASP A 40 9.76 16.63 -2.77
N LEU A 41 9.77 16.64 -1.43
CA LEU A 41 8.95 15.76 -0.60
C LEU A 41 8.13 16.62 0.37
N VAL A 42 6.85 16.31 0.52
CA VAL A 42 6.02 16.79 1.61
C VAL A 42 5.61 15.60 2.45
N THR A 43 5.75 15.71 3.76
CA THR A 43 5.19 14.74 4.70
C THR A 43 4.28 15.47 5.67
N ALA A 44 3.25 14.77 6.14
CA ALA A 44 2.42 15.26 7.22
C ALA A 44 2.12 14.16 8.23
N GLN A 45 2.00 14.58 9.48
CA GLN A 45 1.50 13.77 10.56
C GLN A 45 0.21 14.39 11.08
N LEU A 46 -0.84 13.57 11.11
CA LEU A 46 -2.17 13.95 11.57
C LEU A 46 -2.45 13.28 12.91
N VAL A 47 -2.98 14.04 13.86
CA VAL A 47 -3.44 13.56 15.15
C VAL A 47 -4.85 14.10 15.38
N ALA A 48 -5.74 13.23 15.84
CA ALA A 48 -7.11 13.60 16.21
C ALA A 48 -7.46 13.01 17.58
N PRO A 49 -8.32 13.68 18.38
CA PRO A 49 -8.91 13.07 19.57
C PRO A 49 -9.56 11.72 19.24
N GLY A 50 -9.18 10.67 19.97
CA GLY A 50 -9.73 9.33 19.81
C GLY A 50 -9.02 8.46 18.76
N TRP A 51 -8.05 8.99 18.01
CA TRP A 51 -7.16 8.15 17.19
C TRP A 51 -6.11 7.48 18.08
N SER A 52 -5.88 6.19 17.86
CA SER A 52 -4.94 5.40 18.67
C SER A 52 -3.46 5.68 18.36
N CYS A 53 -3.18 6.22 17.18
CA CYS A 53 -1.84 6.62 16.74
C CYS A 53 -1.92 7.76 15.70
N PRO A 54 -0.83 8.53 15.52
CA PRO A 54 -0.75 9.50 14.44
C PRO A 54 -0.84 8.82 13.06
N VAL A 55 -1.44 9.50 12.10
CA VAL A 55 -1.56 9.02 10.71
C VAL A 55 -0.60 9.83 9.84
N GLU A 56 0.18 9.14 9.01
CA GLU A 56 1.17 9.75 8.12
C GLU A 56 0.63 9.87 6.68
N ALA A 57 0.94 10.97 6.01
CA ALA A 57 0.73 11.17 4.58
C ALA A 57 2.02 11.72 3.95
N ALA A 58 2.34 11.33 2.71
CA ALA A 58 3.50 11.85 2.02
C ALA A 58 3.23 12.09 0.52
N ALA A 59 4.07 12.88 -0.13
CA ALA A 59 4.09 12.95 -1.59
C ALA A 59 5.47 13.40 -2.07
N CYS A 60 5.87 12.91 -3.23
CA CYS A 60 7.14 13.30 -3.87
C CYS A 60 6.95 13.54 -5.36
N ASP A 61 7.38 14.70 -5.83
CA ASP A 61 7.34 15.06 -7.24
C ASP A 61 8.38 16.18 -7.55
N GLN A 62 8.77 16.31 -8.81
CA GLN A 62 9.59 17.43 -9.29
C GLN A 62 8.73 18.63 -9.69
N ASP A 63 7.46 18.39 -10.02
CA ASP A 63 6.48 19.41 -10.33
C ASP A 63 5.69 19.77 -9.07
N MET A 64 5.64 21.06 -8.73
CA MET A 64 5.02 21.53 -7.49
C MET A 64 3.50 21.30 -7.50
N ASP A 65 2.82 21.41 -8.65
CA ASP A 65 1.38 21.21 -8.77
C ASP A 65 1.02 19.74 -8.60
N LEU A 66 1.79 18.85 -9.23
CA LEU A 66 1.64 17.42 -9.04
C LEU A 66 1.95 16.98 -7.60
N LEU A 67 2.98 17.55 -6.98
CA LEU A 67 3.33 17.31 -5.58
C LEU A 67 2.15 17.60 -4.66
N ILE A 68 1.55 18.79 -4.79
CA ILE A 68 0.42 19.20 -3.95
C ILE A 68 -0.82 18.36 -4.24
N ALA A 69 -1.13 18.09 -5.51
CA ALA A 69 -2.29 17.28 -5.88
C ALA A 69 -2.18 15.84 -5.32
N ARG A 70 -1.00 15.23 -5.39
CA ARG A 70 -0.72 13.92 -4.80
C ARG A 70 -0.83 13.94 -3.28
N PHE A 71 -0.23 14.94 -2.64
CA PHE A 71 -0.29 15.11 -1.20
C PHE A 71 -1.74 15.25 -0.70
N VAL A 72 -2.55 16.07 -1.39
CA VAL A 72 -3.98 16.25 -1.08
C VAL A 72 -4.76 14.94 -1.28
N GLY A 73 -4.46 14.18 -2.32
CA GLY A 73 -5.05 12.85 -2.54
C GLY A 73 -4.76 11.88 -1.40
N GLU A 74 -3.49 11.72 -1.03
CA GLU A 74 -3.11 10.83 0.07
C GLU A 74 -3.69 11.34 1.40
N LEU A 75 -3.67 12.64 1.66
CA LEU A 75 -4.29 13.22 2.86
C LEU A 75 -5.78 12.88 2.96
N ALA A 76 -6.53 13.02 1.86
CA ALA A 76 -7.94 12.66 1.79
C ALA A 76 -8.16 11.17 2.07
N GLU A 77 -7.32 10.28 1.52
CA GLU A 77 -7.36 8.83 1.78
C GLU A 77 -7.15 8.51 3.25
N ARG A 78 -6.10 9.07 3.86
CA ARG A 78 -5.72 8.86 5.26
C ARG A 78 -6.81 9.31 6.22
N ILE A 79 -7.38 10.49 5.99
CA ILE A 79 -8.47 11.04 6.81
C ILE A 79 -9.70 10.15 6.67
N ALA A 80 -10.17 9.91 5.43
CA ALA A 80 -11.37 9.13 5.18
C ALA A 80 -11.29 7.77 5.85
N LEU A 81 -10.16 7.08 5.69
CA LEU A 81 -9.95 5.75 6.26
C LEU A 81 -10.00 5.73 7.80
N SER A 82 -9.40 6.74 8.42
CA SER A 82 -9.29 6.83 9.88
C SER A 82 -10.58 7.29 10.56
N SER A 83 -11.40 8.09 9.85
CA SER A 83 -12.68 8.60 10.35
C SER A 83 -13.90 7.81 9.87
N TYR A 84 -13.74 6.82 8.98
CA TYR A 84 -14.88 6.14 8.38
C TYR A 84 -15.69 5.34 9.41
N LEU A 85 -16.97 5.69 9.53
CA LEU A 85 -17.98 4.93 10.28
C LEU A 85 -19.01 4.38 9.29
N PRO A 86 -19.08 3.05 9.10
CA PRO A 86 -20.02 2.45 8.15
C PRO A 86 -21.47 2.71 8.57
N PHE A 87 -22.32 3.06 7.61
CA PHE A 87 -23.76 3.05 7.86
C PHE A 87 -24.23 1.60 7.94
N VAL A 88 -24.67 1.19 9.14
CA VAL A 88 -25.14 -0.18 9.40
C VAL A 88 -26.56 -0.33 8.86
N VAL A 89 -26.72 -1.18 7.85
CA VAL A 89 -28.01 -1.46 7.22
C VAL A 89 -28.72 -2.68 7.84
N ALA A 90 -27.96 -3.57 8.48
CA ALA A 90 -28.49 -4.78 9.11
C ALA A 90 -27.57 -5.27 10.23
N HIS A 91 -28.17 -5.87 11.26
CA HIS A 91 -27.48 -6.61 12.31
C HIS A 91 -28.04 -8.04 12.35
N THR A 92 -27.33 -8.98 11.74
CA THR A 92 -27.79 -10.36 11.53
C THR A 92 -26.61 -11.25 11.11
N SER A 93 -26.82 -12.56 11.02
CA SER A 93 -25.85 -13.52 10.52
C SER A 93 -25.72 -13.52 8.99
N GLU A 94 -24.55 -13.93 8.47
CA GLU A 94 -24.37 -14.18 7.03
C GLU A 94 -25.38 -15.21 6.52
N ARG A 95 -25.66 -16.25 7.32
CA ARG A 95 -26.58 -17.32 6.98
C ARG A 95 -27.99 -16.80 6.71
N GLU A 96 -28.48 -15.87 7.54
CA GLU A 96 -29.80 -15.28 7.38
C GLU A 96 -29.86 -14.42 6.11
N LEU A 97 -28.88 -13.54 5.88
CA LEU A 97 -28.80 -12.72 4.65
C LEU A 97 -28.82 -13.58 3.38
N ARG A 98 -27.98 -14.63 3.34
CA ARG A 98 -27.94 -15.55 2.19
C ARG A 98 -29.26 -16.31 2.02
N SER A 99 -29.91 -16.72 3.12
CA SER A 99 -31.22 -17.39 3.06
C SER A 99 -32.34 -16.48 2.54
N GLY A 100 -32.23 -15.17 2.78
CA GLY A 100 -33.09 -14.14 2.20
C GLY A 100 -32.79 -13.82 0.73
N GLY A 101 -31.81 -14.47 0.12
CA GLY A 101 -31.42 -14.23 -1.27
C GLY A 101 -30.51 -13.02 -1.48
N HIS A 102 -29.98 -12.42 -0.42
CA HIS A 102 -29.07 -11.29 -0.52
C HIS A 102 -27.67 -11.74 -0.98
N ARG A 103 -27.02 -10.90 -1.78
CA ARG A 103 -25.61 -11.07 -2.13
C ARG A 103 -24.76 -10.63 -0.94
N VAL A 104 -23.84 -11.50 -0.53
CA VAL A 104 -22.92 -11.27 0.58
C VAL A 104 -21.50 -11.45 0.08
N PHE A 105 -20.63 -10.51 0.43
CA PHE A 105 -19.20 -10.53 0.14
C PHE A 105 -18.57 -11.85 0.60
N ASP A 106 -17.54 -12.34 -0.11
CA ASP A 106 -16.86 -13.58 0.28
C ASP A 106 -15.89 -13.30 1.45
N VAL A 107 -16.47 -13.23 2.65
CA VAL A 107 -15.78 -12.92 3.90
C VAL A 107 -14.67 -13.92 4.20
N ARG A 108 -14.92 -15.22 3.96
CA ARG A 108 -13.94 -16.28 4.25
C ARG A 108 -12.72 -16.19 3.36
N SER A 109 -12.93 -16.06 2.04
CA SER A 109 -11.81 -15.91 1.11
C SER A 109 -11.02 -14.63 1.38
N PHE A 110 -11.70 -13.53 1.71
CA PHE A 110 -11.05 -12.27 2.05
C PHE A 110 -10.24 -12.34 3.33
N ILE A 111 -10.76 -12.93 4.42
CA ILE A 111 -10.02 -13.10 5.68
C ILE A 111 -8.80 -13.99 5.48
N GLY A 112 -8.97 -15.08 4.70
CA GLY A 112 -7.89 -16.01 4.39
C GLY A 112 -7.40 -16.79 5.61
N GLU A 113 -6.19 -17.34 5.48
CA GLU A 113 -5.54 -18.16 6.50
C GLU A 113 -4.28 -17.45 7.03
N PRO A 114 -3.98 -17.53 8.34
CA PRO A 114 -2.75 -16.94 8.88
C PRO A 114 -1.51 -17.53 8.20
N LEU A 115 -0.59 -16.67 7.72
CA LEU A 115 0.71 -17.10 7.20
C LEU A 115 1.51 -17.73 8.34
N LEU A 116 1.49 -17.08 9.50
CA LEU A 116 2.06 -17.54 10.76
C LEU A 116 0.92 -17.82 11.75
N HIS A 117 0.85 -19.04 12.30
CA HIS A 117 -0.15 -19.37 13.32
C HIS A 117 0.20 -18.76 14.68
N SER A 118 1.49 -18.64 14.99
CA SER A 118 1.96 -17.99 16.20
C SER A 118 1.77 -16.48 16.07
N GLY A 119 0.99 -15.89 16.97
CA GLY A 119 0.82 -14.44 17.03
C GLY A 119 -0.41 -13.89 16.30
N TRP A 120 -1.26 -14.74 15.69
CA TRP A 120 -2.50 -14.30 15.05
C TRP A 120 -3.45 -13.65 16.08
N PRO A 121 -3.75 -12.35 15.98
CA PRO A 121 -4.47 -11.63 17.04
C PRO A 121 -6.00 -11.63 16.83
N PHE A 122 -6.50 -12.16 15.70
CA PHE A 122 -7.90 -12.07 15.34
C PHE A 122 -8.69 -13.32 15.74
N ARG A 123 -9.93 -13.10 16.17
CA ARG A 123 -10.88 -14.19 16.44
C ARG A 123 -11.27 -14.90 15.12
N PRO A 124 -11.67 -16.18 15.17
CA PRO A 124 -12.27 -16.85 14.02
C PRO A 124 -13.55 -16.15 13.55
N TYR A 125 -13.84 -16.23 12.25
CA TYR A 125 -15.10 -15.79 11.67
C TYR A 125 -16.17 -16.88 11.81
N ASP A 126 -17.34 -16.52 12.35
CA ASP A 126 -18.50 -17.39 12.46
C ASP A 126 -19.65 -16.83 11.61
N PRO A 127 -20.06 -17.49 10.51
CA PRO A 127 -21.15 -17.02 9.66
C PRO A 127 -22.54 -17.13 10.32
N ALA A 128 -22.65 -17.77 11.48
CA ALA A 128 -23.88 -17.85 12.27
C ALA A 128 -23.98 -16.77 13.35
N ALA A 129 -22.93 -15.99 13.59
CA ALA A 129 -22.96 -14.89 14.55
C ALA A 129 -23.63 -13.65 13.94
N ASP A 130 -24.43 -12.95 14.74
CA ASP A 130 -24.98 -11.65 14.34
C ASP A 130 -23.88 -10.59 14.34
N ILE A 131 -23.75 -9.90 13.22
CA ILE A 131 -22.75 -8.85 13.00
C ILE A 131 -23.37 -7.68 12.26
N ASP A 132 -22.70 -6.52 12.33
CA ASP A 132 -23.10 -5.33 11.59
C ASP A 132 -22.68 -5.44 10.12
N TRP A 133 -23.63 -5.14 9.23
CA TRP A 133 -23.43 -5.11 7.79
C TRP A 133 -23.64 -3.71 7.24
N THR A 134 -22.81 -3.35 6.28
CA THR A 134 -23.02 -2.21 5.38
C THR A 134 -23.21 -2.71 3.95
N VAL A 135 -23.43 -1.81 3.01
CA VAL A 135 -23.60 -2.14 1.59
C VAL A 135 -22.47 -1.52 0.79
N GLY A 136 -21.86 -2.33 -0.08
CA GLY A 136 -21.02 -1.85 -1.16
C GLY A 136 -21.57 -2.27 -2.51
N THR A 137 -20.90 -1.87 -3.57
CA THR A 137 -21.28 -2.14 -4.96
C THR A 137 -20.33 -3.14 -5.58
N ASP A 138 -20.85 -4.24 -6.12
CA ASP A 138 -20.09 -5.16 -6.96
C ASP A 138 -19.55 -4.43 -8.19
N ILE A 139 -18.24 -4.47 -8.40
CA ILE A 139 -17.58 -3.68 -9.45
C ILE A 139 -17.96 -4.17 -10.87
N GLU A 140 -18.22 -5.47 -11.05
CA GLU A 140 -18.53 -6.03 -12.37
C GLU A 140 -20.02 -5.90 -12.70
N THR A 141 -20.90 -6.08 -11.71
CA THR A 141 -22.35 -6.12 -11.94
C THR A 141 -23.09 -4.85 -11.53
N GLY A 142 -22.46 -3.95 -10.78
CA GLY A 142 -23.09 -2.75 -10.23
C GLY A 142 -24.17 -3.04 -9.17
N SER A 143 -24.24 -4.26 -8.65
CA SER A 143 -25.29 -4.68 -7.73
C SER A 143 -24.88 -4.46 -6.27
N ASP A 144 -25.85 -4.24 -5.40
CA ASP A 144 -25.62 -4.15 -3.96
C ASP A 144 -25.12 -5.48 -3.39
N VAL A 145 -24.10 -5.39 -2.54
CA VAL A 145 -23.50 -6.51 -1.82
C VAL A 145 -23.35 -6.13 -0.35
N TYR A 146 -23.86 -6.99 0.54
CA TYR A 146 -23.66 -6.85 1.97
C TYR A 146 -22.20 -7.16 2.32
N VAL A 147 -21.56 -6.23 3.02
CA VAL A 147 -20.17 -6.32 3.50
C VAL A 147 -20.16 -6.14 5.02
N PRO A 148 -19.43 -6.98 5.78
CA PRO A 148 -19.30 -6.77 7.22
C PRO A 148 -18.66 -5.42 7.53
N ALA A 149 -19.26 -4.64 8.43
CA ALA A 149 -18.74 -3.33 8.82
C ALA A 149 -17.29 -3.40 9.36
N GLY A 150 -16.95 -4.51 10.04
CA GLY A 150 -15.61 -4.79 10.56
C GLY A 150 -14.53 -5.09 9.51
N LEU A 151 -14.89 -5.18 8.22
CA LEU A 151 -13.93 -5.23 7.12
C LEU A 151 -13.72 -3.87 6.45
N CYS A 152 -14.50 -2.86 6.85
CA CYS A 152 -14.52 -1.55 6.20
C CYS A 152 -13.97 -0.44 7.08
N SER A 153 -14.04 -0.58 8.41
CA SER A 153 -13.65 0.46 9.38
C SER A 153 -12.82 -0.08 10.52
N ALA A 154 -11.73 0.62 10.83
CA ALA A 154 -10.88 0.34 11.99
C ALA A 154 -11.60 0.55 13.34
N GLN A 155 -12.72 1.27 13.35
CA GLN A 155 -13.53 1.50 14.55
C GLN A 155 -14.39 0.29 14.94
N VAL A 156 -14.55 -0.68 14.03
CA VAL A 156 -15.35 -1.89 14.24
C VAL A 156 -14.43 -3.10 14.32
N ARG A 157 -14.59 -3.92 15.37
CA ARG A 157 -13.72 -5.10 15.58
C ARG A 157 -13.87 -6.11 14.46
N GLY A 158 -12.85 -6.22 13.61
CA GLY A 158 -12.76 -7.13 12.48
C GLY A 158 -12.13 -8.51 12.79
N TRP A 159 -11.74 -9.18 11.71
CA TRP A 159 -11.15 -10.54 11.70
C TRP A 159 -9.77 -10.60 11.02
N CYS A 160 -9.29 -9.47 10.53
CA CYS A 160 -7.98 -9.29 9.95
C CYS A 160 -7.54 -7.84 10.17
N GLU A 161 -6.28 -7.54 9.90
CA GLU A 161 -5.78 -6.17 9.97
C GLU A 161 -6.43 -5.34 8.86
N LEU A 162 -6.81 -4.10 9.19
CA LEU A 162 -7.25 -3.11 8.22
C LEU A 162 -6.10 -2.15 7.96
N THR A 163 -5.58 -2.23 6.73
CA THR A 163 -4.61 -1.26 6.20
C THR A 163 -5.29 -0.35 5.18
N SER A 164 -4.54 0.59 4.61
CA SER A 164 -4.97 1.43 3.49
C SER A 164 -5.05 0.69 2.16
N ASN A 165 -4.75 -0.62 2.13
CA ASN A 165 -4.81 -1.43 0.93
C ASN A 165 -6.20 -1.33 0.26
N GLY A 166 -6.20 -0.88 -1.01
CA GLY A 166 -7.41 -0.68 -1.80
C GLY A 166 -8.19 0.57 -1.43
N THR A 167 -7.58 1.55 -0.75
CA THR A 167 -8.17 2.87 -0.51
C THR A 167 -7.53 3.88 -1.45
N ALA A 168 -8.36 4.63 -2.18
CA ALA A 168 -7.85 5.66 -3.08
C ALA A 168 -8.79 6.86 -3.17
N ALA A 169 -8.22 8.03 -3.41
CA ALA A 169 -8.92 9.26 -3.74
C ALA A 169 -8.92 9.52 -5.25
N GLY A 170 -9.97 10.17 -5.74
CA GLY A 170 -10.09 10.57 -7.14
C GLY A 170 -11.08 11.71 -7.31
N ALA A 171 -11.01 12.40 -8.45
CA ALA A 171 -11.96 13.46 -8.79
C ALA A 171 -13.41 12.93 -8.91
N THR A 172 -13.56 11.62 -9.12
CA THR A 172 -14.83 10.89 -9.06
C THR A 172 -14.60 9.52 -8.43
N ALA A 173 -15.64 8.93 -7.86
CA ALA A 173 -15.63 7.57 -7.32
C ALA A 173 -15.15 6.52 -8.35
N ALA A 174 -15.43 6.73 -9.64
CA ALA A 174 -14.94 5.85 -10.71
C ALA A 174 -13.41 5.92 -10.87
N THR A 175 -12.84 7.12 -10.89
CA THR A 175 -11.38 7.31 -10.96
C THR A 175 -10.67 6.83 -9.70
N ALA A 176 -11.30 7.02 -8.54
CA ALA A 176 -10.80 6.50 -7.27
C ALA A 176 -10.81 4.95 -7.27
N THR A 177 -11.88 4.33 -7.79
CA THR A 177 -12.00 2.87 -7.89
C THR A 177 -10.93 2.27 -8.81
N ASP A 178 -10.65 2.86 -9.97
CA ASP A 178 -9.57 2.41 -10.86
C ASP A 178 -8.20 2.45 -10.16
N ARG A 179 -7.92 3.53 -9.41
CA ARG A 179 -6.68 3.66 -8.62
C ARG A 179 -6.57 2.60 -7.53
N ALA A 180 -7.62 2.41 -6.74
CA ALA A 180 -7.67 1.39 -5.70
C ALA A 180 -7.46 -0.03 -6.27
N ILE A 181 -8.04 -0.33 -7.43
CA ILE A 181 -7.85 -1.62 -8.13
C ILE A 181 -6.39 -1.80 -8.58
N ARG A 182 -5.76 -0.76 -9.14
CA ARG A 182 -4.35 -0.82 -9.54
C ARG A 182 -3.44 -1.09 -8.35
N GLU A 183 -3.69 -0.42 -7.22
CA GLU A 183 -2.94 -0.66 -5.98
C GLU A 183 -3.13 -2.10 -5.46
N LEU A 184 -4.36 -2.64 -5.51
CA LEU A 184 -4.62 -4.04 -5.12
C LEU A 184 -3.82 -5.03 -5.98
N PHE A 185 -3.75 -4.82 -7.30
CA PHE A 185 -2.92 -5.65 -8.19
C PHE A 185 -1.42 -5.45 -7.97
N GLU A 186 -1.01 -4.24 -7.60
CA GLU A 186 0.37 -3.93 -7.25
C GLU A 186 0.83 -4.72 -6.02
N ARG A 187 0.08 -4.57 -4.92
CA ARG A 187 0.37 -5.23 -3.64
C ARG A 187 0.27 -6.74 -3.75
N ASP A 188 -0.71 -7.27 -4.49
CA ASP A 188 -0.79 -8.70 -4.79
C ASP A 188 0.49 -9.20 -5.49
N ALA A 189 0.92 -8.51 -6.55
CA ALA A 189 2.07 -8.95 -7.33
C ALA A 189 3.35 -8.95 -6.50
N ILE A 190 3.69 -7.85 -5.83
CA ILE A 190 4.92 -7.73 -5.04
C ILE A 190 4.90 -8.69 -3.84
N ARG A 191 3.74 -8.86 -3.20
CA ARG A 191 3.57 -9.81 -2.08
C ARG A 191 3.82 -11.23 -2.54
N LEU A 192 3.26 -11.62 -3.67
CA LEU A 192 3.44 -12.95 -4.24
C LEU A 192 4.86 -13.19 -4.74
N ALA A 193 5.51 -12.19 -5.33
CA ALA A 193 6.91 -12.28 -5.70
C ALA A 193 7.80 -12.59 -4.48
N TRP A 194 7.53 -11.94 -3.35
CA TRP A 194 8.22 -12.25 -2.10
C TRP A 194 7.93 -13.65 -1.57
N LEU A 195 6.64 -14.01 -1.46
CA LEU A 195 6.18 -15.29 -0.92
C LEU A 195 6.75 -16.49 -1.72
N MET A 196 6.78 -16.36 -3.04
CA MET A 196 7.21 -17.43 -3.95
C MET A 196 8.66 -17.29 -4.42
N ARG A 197 9.39 -16.28 -3.93
CA ARG A 197 10.79 -15.98 -4.31
C ARG A 197 10.94 -15.83 -5.82
N VAL A 198 9.99 -15.13 -6.46
CA VAL A 198 10.04 -14.78 -7.87
C VAL A 198 10.89 -13.53 -8.00
N ALA A 199 12.02 -13.64 -8.69
CA ALA A 199 12.86 -12.47 -8.93
C ALA A 199 12.23 -11.55 -9.99
N LEU A 200 12.48 -10.25 -9.88
CA LEU A 200 11.96 -9.25 -10.78
C LEU A 200 12.86 -9.10 -12.00
N ALA A 201 12.27 -8.78 -13.14
CA ALA A 201 12.99 -8.70 -14.41
C ALA A 201 13.52 -7.27 -14.64
N PRO A 202 14.83 -7.08 -14.87
CA PRO A 202 15.41 -5.76 -15.07
C PRO A 202 14.88 -5.10 -16.35
N VAL A 203 14.75 -3.78 -16.33
CA VAL A 203 14.30 -2.96 -17.47
C VAL A 203 15.18 -1.73 -17.65
N SER A 204 15.08 -1.09 -18.80
CA SER A 204 15.70 0.21 -19.01
C SER A 204 15.08 1.26 -18.07
N PRO A 205 15.90 2.17 -17.51
CA PRO A 205 15.40 3.25 -16.67
C PRO A 205 14.51 4.22 -17.48
N PRO A 206 13.64 5.01 -16.81
CA PRO A 206 12.87 6.06 -17.47
C PRO A 206 13.79 7.19 -17.95
N SER A 207 13.35 7.98 -18.92
CA SER A 207 14.13 9.08 -19.50
C SER A 207 14.57 10.15 -18.49
N THR A 208 13.78 10.33 -17.43
CA THR A 208 14.06 11.23 -16.30
C THR A 208 15.31 10.81 -15.51
N TRP A 209 15.62 9.51 -15.48
CA TRP A 209 16.75 8.95 -14.73
C TRP A 209 18.11 9.36 -15.29
N GLU A 210 18.24 9.42 -16.62
CA GLU A 210 19.51 9.75 -17.29
C GLU A 210 20.11 11.07 -16.79
N ARG A 211 19.25 12.00 -16.39
CA ARG A 211 19.63 13.33 -15.89
C ARG A 211 20.19 13.31 -14.46
N VAL A 212 19.80 12.32 -13.66
CA VAL A 212 20.08 12.27 -12.22
C VAL A 212 20.98 11.10 -11.81
N GLN A 213 21.21 10.13 -12.69
CA GLN A 213 22.01 8.93 -12.42
C GLN A 213 23.39 9.25 -11.84
N LYS A 214 24.12 10.21 -12.43
CA LYS A 214 25.47 10.57 -11.95
C LYS A 214 25.43 11.18 -10.55
N ALA A 215 24.38 11.94 -10.22
CA ALA A 215 24.20 12.49 -8.88
C ALA A 215 23.88 11.37 -7.88
N ASP A 216 23.03 10.41 -8.26
CA ASP A 216 22.71 9.23 -7.44
C ASP A 216 23.96 8.40 -7.09
N GLU A 217 24.76 8.05 -8.11
CA GLU A 217 26.01 7.31 -7.96
C GLU A 217 27.03 8.10 -7.12
N GLY A 218 27.14 9.41 -7.35
CA GLY A 218 28.03 10.30 -6.59
C GLY A 218 27.69 10.39 -5.09
N LEU A 219 26.42 10.16 -4.74
CA LEU A 219 25.96 10.08 -3.35
C LEU A 219 26.08 8.68 -2.73
N GLY A 220 26.72 7.74 -3.43
CA GLY A 220 26.95 6.39 -2.95
C GLY A 220 25.72 5.48 -3.04
N TRP A 221 24.73 5.84 -3.85
CA TRP A 221 23.55 5.00 -4.10
C TRP A 221 23.73 4.12 -5.32
N ARG A 222 22.99 3.02 -5.35
CA ARG A 222 22.86 2.13 -6.50
C ARG A 222 21.37 1.86 -6.70
N THR A 223 20.85 2.37 -7.82
CA THR A 223 19.43 2.27 -8.17
C THR A 223 19.24 1.37 -9.38
N GLY A 224 18.29 0.44 -9.30
CA GLY A 224 17.90 -0.46 -10.38
C GLY A 224 16.40 -0.39 -10.67
N PHE A 225 16.06 -0.71 -11.92
CA PHE A 225 14.69 -0.61 -12.45
C PHE A 225 14.24 -1.98 -12.92
N TYR A 226 13.04 -2.37 -12.52
CA TYR A 226 12.53 -3.72 -12.72
C TYR A 226 11.05 -3.69 -13.08
N HIS A 227 10.57 -4.82 -13.58
CA HIS A 227 9.15 -5.07 -13.76
C HIS A 227 8.77 -6.45 -13.23
N LEU A 228 7.48 -6.59 -12.95
CA LEU A 228 6.81 -7.80 -12.52
C LEU A 228 5.44 -7.87 -13.20
N ALA A 229 5.06 -9.06 -13.68
CA ALA A 229 3.71 -9.26 -14.20
C ALA A 229 2.70 -9.28 -13.05
N SER A 230 1.63 -8.49 -13.14
CA SER A 230 0.47 -8.63 -12.25
C SER A 230 -0.53 -9.63 -12.82
N ARG A 231 -1.42 -10.09 -11.95
CA ARG A 231 -2.54 -10.96 -12.35
C ARG A 231 -3.69 -10.17 -12.99
N GLY A 232 -3.64 -8.83 -12.98
CA GLY A 232 -4.64 -7.93 -13.59
C GLY A 232 -4.28 -7.44 -14.99
N GLY A 233 -3.18 -7.89 -15.57
CA GLY A 233 -2.77 -7.60 -16.94
C GLY A 233 -1.89 -6.35 -17.12
N ALA A 234 -2.05 -5.32 -16.27
CA ALA A 234 -1.10 -4.21 -16.22
C ALA A 234 0.18 -4.62 -15.46
N PRO A 235 1.39 -4.33 -15.97
CA PRO A 235 2.63 -4.64 -15.26
C PRO A 235 2.80 -3.77 -14.01
N VAL A 236 3.55 -4.32 -13.06
CA VAL A 236 4.05 -3.58 -11.90
C VAL A 236 5.50 -3.20 -12.17
N TRP A 237 5.77 -1.91 -12.11
CA TRP A 237 7.10 -1.32 -12.24
C TRP A 237 7.68 -1.14 -10.85
N VAL A 238 8.95 -1.47 -10.67
CA VAL A 238 9.60 -1.45 -9.35
C VAL A 238 10.96 -0.78 -9.46
N VAL A 239 11.23 0.13 -8.53
CA VAL A 239 12.55 0.75 -8.35
C VAL A 239 13.11 0.26 -7.03
N PHE A 240 14.34 -0.23 -7.07
CA PHE A 240 15.09 -0.60 -5.87
C PHE A 240 16.36 0.24 -5.81
N THR A 241 16.54 0.96 -4.72
CA THR A 241 17.76 1.74 -4.45
C THR A 241 18.37 1.31 -3.13
N ARG A 242 19.71 1.27 -3.08
CA ARG A 242 20.44 1.03 -1.83
C ARG A 242 21.69 1.88 -1.74
N HIS A 243 22.09 2.17 -0.51
CA HIS A 243 23.36 2.81 -0.27
C HIS A 243 24.50 1.77 -0.30
N GLN A 244 25.69 2.18 -0.74
CA GLN A 244 26.82 1.27 -0.93
C GLN A 244 27.61 1.01 0.36
N SER A 245 27.62 1.95 1.31
CA SER A 245 28.42 1.87 2.54
C SER A 245 27.61 1.84 3.83
N ILE A 246 26.27 1.93 3.73
CA ILE A 246 25.36 1.89 4.87
C ILE A 246 24.23 0.92 4.48
N PRO A 247 23.79 0.01 5.35
CA PRO A 247 22.76 -0.98 5.02
C PRO A 247 21.36 -0.35 5.05
N ILE A 248 21.13 0.66 4.23
CA ILE A 248 19.83 1.28 3.99
C ILE A 248 19.43 1.10 2.54
N PHE A 249 18.13 0.96 2.31
CA PHE A 249 17.55 0.77 1.00
C PHE A 249 16.15 1.38 0.95
N ALA A 250 15.60 1.46 -0.25
CA ALA A 250 14.21 1.80 -0.48
C ALA A 250 13.71 1.04 -1.72
N ILE A 251 12.41 0.74 -1.70
CA ILE A 251 11.69 0.17 -2.83
C ILE A 251 10.45 1.00 -3.04
N GLY A 252 10.17 1.40 -4.28
CA GLY A 252 8.88 1.94 -4.68
C GLY A 252 8.30 1.14 -5.84
N SER A 253 6.99 1.15 -5.99
CA SER A 253 6.31 0.39 -7.04
C SER A 253 5.17 1.17 -7.69
N ALA A 254 4.70 0.70 -8.84
CA ALA A 254 3.55 1.28 -9.51
C ALA A 254 2.92 0.27 -10.47
N CYS A 255 1.62 0.01 -10.36
CA CYS A 255 0.85 -0.73 -11.36
C CYS A 255 0.36 0.19 -12.50
N ALA A 256 1.01 0.13 -13.65
CA ALA A 256 0.73 1.02 -14.78
C ALA A 256 0.97 0.32 -16.14
N THR A 257 0.22 0.71 -17.16
CA THR A 257 0.38 0.13 -18.52
C THR A 257 1.66 0.58 -19.23
N GLY A 258 2.10 1.82 -18.98
CA GLY A 258 3.29 2.40 -19.61
C GLY A 258 4.51 2.38 -18.68
N SER A 259 5.66 1.95 -19.20
CA SER A 259 6.92 1.88 -18.45
C SER A 259 7.40 3.24 -17.96
N GLU A 260 7.34 4.28 -18.79
CA GLU A 260 7.85 5.61 -18.44
C GLU A 260 7.09 6.20 -17.24
N ALA A 261 5.76 6.24 -17.30
CA ALA A 261 4.93 6.75 -16.21
C ALA A 261 5.02 5.87 -14.95
N GLY A 262 5.01 4.54 -15.12
CA GLY A 262 5.10 3.59 -14.02
C GLY A 262 6.44 3.66 -13.28
N LEU A 263 7.57 3.66 -14.00
CA LEU A 263 8.89 3.76 -13.38
C LEU A 263 9.14 5.13 -12.75
N ASN A 264 8.59 6.21 -13.31
CA ASN A 264 8.64 7.52 -12.65
C ASN A 264 7.86 7.52 -11.33
N HIS A 265 6.68 6.90 -11.31
CA HIS A 265 5.90 6.80 -10.08
C HIS A 265 6.58 5.92 -9.02
N ALA A 266 7.08 4.75 -9.42
CA ALA A 266 7.85 3.88 -8.55
C ALA A 266 9.14 4.57 -8.04
N LEU A 267 9.79 5.40 -8.86
CA LEU A 267 10.94 6.21 -8.43
C LEU A 267 10.53 7.25 -7.37
N GLN A 268 9.39 7.92 -7.54
CA GLN A 268 8.87 8.89 -6.56
C GLN A 268 8.65 8.24 -5.20
N GLU A 269 7.92 7.12 -5.13
CA GLU A 269 7.72 6.37 -3.89
C GLU A 269 9.05 5.89 -3.28
N CYS A 270 9.94 5.39 -4.13
CA CYS A 270 11.26 4.96 -3.70
C CYS A 270 12.08 6.11 -3.08
N LEU A 271 11.99 7.32 -3.61
CA LEU A 271 12.71 8.49 -3.08
C LEU A 271 12.13 8.98 -1.75
N GLN A 272 10.82 8.82 -1.52
CA GLN A 272 10.20 9.09 -0.22
C GLN A 272 10.80 8.21 0.88
N ILE A 273 10.79 6.89 0.67
CA ILE A 273 11.34 5.93 1.64
C ILE A 273 12.85 6.12 1.79
N ARG A 274 13.56 6.40 0.68
CA ARG A 274 14.99 6.68 0.69
C ARG A 274 15.34 7.84 1.63
N LEU A 275 14.62 8.96 1.52
CA LEU A 275 14.87 10.12 2.38
C LEU A 275 14.55 9.79 3.84
N LYS A 276 13.43 9.10 4.11
CA LYS A 276 13.07 8.65 5.46
C LYS A 276 14.20 7.81 6.07
N MET A 277 14.69 6.80 5.35
CA MET A 277 15.80 5.95 5.80
C MET A 277 17.13 6.70 5.92
N TRP A 278 17.37 7.68 5.05
CA TRP A 278 18.55 8.53 5.15
C TRP A 278 18.51 9.39 6.41
N LEU A 279 17.38 10.00 6.75
CA LEU A 279 17.23 10.82 7.97
C LEU A 279 17.35 9.94 9.23
N SER A 280 16.74 8.76 9.23
CA SER A 280 16.79 7.79 10.34
C SER A 280 18.07 6.93 10.40
N ARG A 281 19.11 7.27 9.61
CA ARG A 281 20.34 6.45 9.48
C ARG A 281 21.16 6.34 10.77
N ALA A 282 20.98 7.27 11.71
CA ALA A 282 21.61 7.21 13.03
C ALA A 282 20.91 6.16 13.93
N ASP A 283 19.58 6.09 13.83
CA ASP A 283 18.74 5.19 14.63
C ASP A 283 18.73 3.76 14.10
N THR A 284 18.86 3.58 12.78
CA THR A 284 19.03 2.25 12.14
C THR A 284 20.28 1.49 12.61
N LYS A 285 21.33 2.20 13.04
CA LYS A 285 22.51 1.55 13.66
C LYS A 285 22.24 1.04 15.08
N ALA A 286 21.19 1.54 15.75
CA ALA A 286 20.90 1.30 17.16
C ALA A 286 19.81 0.23 17.41
N ALA A 287 18.91 -0.03 16.44
CA ALA A 287 17.80 -0.95 16.64
C ALA A 287 17.82 -2.13 15.65
N ALA A 288 18.16 -3.33 16.15
CA ALA A 288 17.86 -4.57 15.43
C ALA A 288 16.35 -4.85 15.56
N ILE A 289 15.54 -4.27 14.67
CA ILE A 289 14.11 -4.63 14.58
C ILE A 289 14.02 -6.13 14.33
N THR A 290 13.42 -6.84 15.27
CA THR A 290 13.23 -8.30 15.23
C THR A 290 11.75 -8.68 15.12
N THR A 291 10.87 -7.78 15.55
CA THR A 291 9.41 -7.91 15.43
C THR A 291 8.92 -6.76 14.56
N VAL A 292 8.09 -7.07 13.57
CA VAL A 292 7.58 -6.11 12.59
C VAL A 292 6.12 -5.82 12.88
N ARG A 293 5.79 -4.58 13.29
CA ARG A 293 4.45 -4.15 13.71
C ARG A 293 3.89 -2.99 12.88
N SER A 294 4.69 -2.47 11.96
CA SER A 294 4.34 -1.35 11.10
C SER A 294 5.00 -1.49 9.73
N PHE A 295 4.48 -0.78 8.73
CA PHE A 295 5.11 -0.67 7.41
C PHE A 295 6.55 -0.13 7.48
N GLU A 296 6.86 0.75 8.44
CA GLU A 296 8.23 1.22 8.64
C GLU A 296 9.13 0.11 9.20
N ASP A 297 8.64 -0.69 10.14
CA ASP A 297 9.39 -1.84 10.67
C ASP A 297 9.75 -2.84 9.56
N HIS A 298 8.89 -2.99 8.54
CA HIS A 298 9.19 -3.85 7.38
C HIS A 298 10.50 -3.45 6.69
N ILE A 299 10.73 -2.14 6.50
CA ILE A 299 11.97 -1.63 5.91
C ILE A 299 13.13 -1.75 6.90
N LEU A 300 12.95 -1.25 8.13
CA LEU A 300 13.99 -1.25 9.16
C LEU A 300 14.48 -2.66 9.53
N TYR A 301 13.60 -3.67 9.47
CA TYR A 301 13.95 -5.07 9.67
C TYR A 301 15.07 -5.54 8.74
N TYR A 302 15.13 -5.02 7.52
CA TYR A 302 16.14 -5.36 6.50
C TYR A 302 17.33 -4.39 6.47
N CYS A 303 17.34 -3.33 7.28
CA CYS A 303 18.43 -2.35 7.35
C CYS A 303 19.67 -2.87 8.13
N ASN A 304 20.10 -4.09 7.82
CA ASN A 304 21.37 -4.68 8.26
C ASN A 304 21.92 -5.56 7.13
N GLU A 305 23.24 -5.72 7.07
CA GLU A 305 23.92 -6.36 5.92
C GLU A 305 23.46 -7.80 5.64
N ILE A 306 23.15 -8.57 6.70
CA ILE A 306 22.74 -9.98 6.57
C ILE A 306 21.39 -10.05 5.85
N ARG A 307 20.40 -9.31 6.36
CA ARG A 307 19.04 -9.37 5.80
C ARG A 307 18.91 -8.55 4.52
N LEU A 308 19.68 -7.48 4.31
CA LEU A 308 19.62 -6.74 3.04
C LEU A 308 19.94 -7.64 1.83
N ASN A 309 20.88 -8.58 1.97
CA ASN A 309 21.17 -9.57 0.92
C ASN A 309 19.94 -10.41 0.56
N GLU A 310 19.04 -10.68 1.51
CA GLU A 310 17.80 -11.41 1.26
C GLU A 310 16.83 -10.64 0.35
N VAL A 311 16.81 -9.31 0.48
CA VAL A 311 16.04 -8.40 -0.38
C VAL A 311 16.67 -8.34 -1.76
N GLU A 312 18.00 -8.16 -1.82
CA GLU A 312 18.73 -8.07 -3.09
C GLU A 312 18.53 -9.31 -3.98
N ASN A 313 18.31 -10.49 -3.39
CA ASN A 313 18.06 -11.71 -4.16
C ASN A 313 16.80 -11.62 -5.04
N LEU A 314 15.80 -10.79 -4.70
CA LEU A 314 14.67 -10.53 -5.59
C LEU A 314 15.09 -9.77 -6.86
N PHE A 315 16.17 -9.00 -6.79
CA PHE A 315 16.63 -8.08 -7.83
C PHE A 315 17.85 -8.61 -8.59
N ARG A 316 18.48 -9.69 -8.09
CA ARG A 316 19.59 -10.41 -8.74
C ARG A 316 19.04 -11.45 -9.74
N CYS A 317 18.36 -11.01 -10.79
CA CYS A 317 17.96 -11.91 -11.88
C CYS A 317 19.01 -11.91 -13.00
N ASP A 318 19.57 -13.07 -13.30
CA ASP A 318 20.15 -13.34 -14.63
C ASP A 318 18.99 -13.60 -15.60
N THR A 319 18.95 -12.91 -16.74
CA THR A 319 17.76 -12.76 -17.63
C THR A 319 17.18 -14.06 -18.18
N ARG A 320 17.79 -15.22 -17.91
CA ARG A 320 17.43 -16.53 -18.45
C ARG A 320 16.50 -17.37 -17.57
N ILE A 321 16.29 -17.03 -16.29
CA ILE A 321 15.66 -17.97 -15.33
C ILE A 321 14.16 -17.67 -15.03
N ASN A 322 13.65 -16.48 -15.30
CA ASN A 322 12.36 -16.05 -14.72
C ASN A 322 11.10 -16.10 -15.60
N LEU A 323 11.21 -16.42 -16.90
CA LEU A 323 10.01 -16.53 -17.75
C LEU A 323 9.07 -17.69 -17.35
N ALA A 324 9.53 -18.64 -16.53
CA ALA A 324 8.77 -19.82 -16.15
C ALA A 324 7.97 -19.70 -14.84
N ARG A 325 8.21 -18.67 -14.00
CA ARG A 325 7.51 -18.48 -12.72
C ARG A 325 6.70 -17.19 -12.74
N GLN A 326 5.53 -17.25 -13.37
CA GLN A 326 4.54 -16.19 -13.26
C GLN A 326 3.92 -16.19 -11.87
N VAL A 327 3.38 -15.04 -11.45
CA VAL A 327 2.70 -14.79 -10.16
C VAL A 327 1.37 -15.57 -10.02
N GLY A 328 1.16 -16.61 -10.82
CA GLY A 328 -0.08 -17.38 -10.92
C GLY A 328 -0.95 -16.92 -12.09
N PRO A 329 -2.12 -17.55 -12.28
CA PRO A 329 -3.03 -17.23 -13.37
C PRO A 329 -3.64 -15.84 -13.20
N ALA A 330 -4.09 -15.25 -14.31
CA ALA A 330 -4.82 -13.98 -14.30
C ALA A 330 -6.06 -14.04 -13.37
N VAL A 331 -6.40 -12.89 -12.79
CA VAL A 331 -7.51 -12.71 -11.85
C VAL A 331 -8.45 -11.65 -12.40
N THR A 332 -9.74 -11.96 -12.40
CA THR A 332 -10.84 -11.04 -12.74
C THR A 332 -11.21 -10.19 -11.53
N LEU A 333 -12.07 -9.18 -11.71
CA LEU A 333 -12.63 -8.39 -10.60
C LEU A 333 -13.86 -9.06 -9.96
N ALA A 334 -14.18 -10.28 -10.36
CA ALA A 334 -15.28 -11.07 -9.81
C ALA A 334 -15.28 -11.09 -8.27
N GLY A 335 -16.38 -10.61 -7.69
CA GLY A 335 -16.56 -10.52 -6.24
C GLY A 335 -15.86 -9.33 -5.58
N ALA A 336 -15.20 -8.45 -6.33
CA ALA A 336 -14.67 -7.20 -5.83
C ALA A 336 -15.80 -6.21 -5.54
N VAL A 337 -15.73 -5.57 -4.38
CA VAL A 337 -16.74 -4.61 -3.91
C VAL A 337 -16.09 -3.27 -3.66
N SER A 338 -16.69 -2.20 -4.22
CA SER A 338 -16.32 -0.81 -3.99
C SER A 338 -17.31 -0.15 -3.03
N MET A 339 -16.81 0.75 -2.18
CA MET A 339 -17.62 1.60 -1.31
C MET A 339 -17.00 2.99 -1.23
N THR A 340 -17.82 4.03 -1.38
CA THR A 340 -17.38 5.40 -1.08
C THR A 340 -17.31 5.55 0.44
N ILE A 341 -16.11 5.83 0.95
CA ILE A 341 -15.86 6.00 2.39
C ILE A 341 -15.78 7.47 2.81
N GLY A 342 -15.79 8.39 1.85
CA GLY A 342 -16.00 9.80 2.13
C GLY A 342 -15.78 10.70 0.93
N HIS A 343 -15.98 11.99 1.15
CA HIS A 343 -15.74 13.04 0.18
C HIS A 343 -14.98 14.16 0.87
N PHE A 344 -13.72 14.36 0.48
CA PHE A 344 -12.79 15.28 1.14
C PHE A 344 -12.02 16.07 0.09
N LEU A 345 -11.91 17.38 0.28
CA LEU A 345 -11.14 18.26 -0.62
C LEU A 345 -11.54 18.14 -2.10
N ASP A 346 -12.86 18.06 -2.37
CA ASP A 346 -13.44 17.84 -3.70
C ASP A 346 -13.04 16.50 -4.37
N LEU A 347 -12.56 15.54 -3.56
CA LEU A 347 -12.22 14.18 -3.99
C LEU A 347 -13.18 13.17 -3.37
N ASP A 348 -13.63 12.23 -4.19
CA ASP A 348 -14.26 11.02 -3.70
C ASP A 348 -13.17 10.05 -3.23
N VAL A 349 -13.35 9.53 -2.02
CA VAL A 349 -12.48 8.49 -1.47
C VAL A 349 -13.26 7.19 -1.42
N VAL A 350 -12.69 6.15 -2.03
CA VAL A 350 -13.29 4.82 -2.07
C VAL A 350 -12.41 3.80 -1.38
N ARG A 351 -13.02 2.72 -0.93
CA ARG A 351 -12.35 1.49 -0.51
C ARG A 351 -12.83 0.35 -1.40
N VAL A 352 -11.90 -0.42 -1.95
CA VAL A 352 -12.14 -1.62 -2.73
C VAL A 352 -11.65 -2.84 -1.97
N LEU A 353 -12.52 -3.83 -1.83
CA LEU A 353 -12.19 -5.13 -1.23
C LEU A 353 -12.20 -6.18 -2.34
N HIS A 354 -11.15 -7.00 -2.42
CA HIS A 354 -11.07 -8.12 -3.35
C HIS A 354 -10.76 -9.42 -2.59
N PRO A 355 -11.59 -10.47 -2.71
CA PRO A 355 -11.44 -11.69 -1.89
C PRO A 355 -10.23 -12.57 -2.28
N GLY A 356 -9.57 -12.28 -3.40
CA GLY A 356 -8.48 -13.10 -3.96
C GLY A 356 -7.15 -12.41 -4.28
N LEU A 357 -6.95 -11.13 -3.94
CA LEU A 357 -5.69 -10.39 -4.16
C LEU A 357 -4.93 -10.17 -2.85
N GLN A 358 -3.68 -10.65 -2.77
CA GLN A 358 -2.92 -10.65 -1.52
C GLN A 358 -2.70 -9.23 -0.98
N PRO A 359 -3.07 -8.96 0.28
CA PRO A 359 -2.72 -7.71 0.95
C PRO A 359 -1.26 -7.73 1.43
N ILE A 360 -0.80 -6.56 1.87
CA ILE A 360 0.36 -6.43 2.74
C ILE A 360 -0.14 -5.88 4.07
N GLU A 361 0.05 -6.67 5.12
CA GLU A 361 -0.16 -6.27 6.50
C GLU A 361 0.98 -5.41 7.02
N ALA A 362 0.66 -4.48 7.91
CA ALA A 362 1.63 -3.65 8.61
C ALA A 362 2.27 -4.44 9.77
N ASP A 363 1.46 -5.21 10.52
CA ASP A 363 1.96 -6.18 11.49
C ASP A 363 2.19 -7.53 10.81
N HIS A 364 3.46 -7.97 10.75
CA HIS A 364 3.80 -9.26 10.14
C HIS A 364 3.21 -10.46 10.90
N GLY A 365 2.90 -10.32 12.20
CA GLY A 365 2.16 -11.32 12.96
C GLY A 365 0.70 -11.49 12.51
N SER A 366 0.16 -10.48 11.82
CA SER A 366 -1.15 -10.48 11.17
C SER A 366 -1.10 -10.91 9.71
N ALA A 367 0.07 -11.27 9.18
CA ALA A 367 0.22 -11.67 7.79
C ALA A 367 -0.63 -12.89 7.45
N ARG A 368 -1.33 -12.84 6.30
CA ARG A 368 -2.24 -13.91 5.87
C ARG A 368 -2.10 -14.26 4.39
N LEU A 369 -2.66 -15.41 4.02
CA LEU A 369 -2.78 -15.90 2.65
C LEU A 369 -4.26 -15.94 2.28
N ILE A 370 -4.65 -15.20 1.26
CA ILE A 370 -6.07 -15.08 0.87
C ILE A 370 -6.39 -15.85 -0.42
N GLY A 371 -7.68 -16.07 -0.68
CA GLY A 371 -8.18 -16.73 -1.90
C GLY A 371 -7.59 -18.12 -2.16
N SER A 372 -7.41 -18.46 -3.44
CA SER A 372 -6.92 -19.78 -3.88
C SER A 372 -5.49 -20.10 -3.43
N ILE A 373 -4.70 -19.08 -3.08
CA ILE A 373 -3.34 -19.26 -2.57
C ILE A 373 -3.36 -19.66 -1.08
N GLY A 374 -4.28 -19.12 -0.29
CA GLY A 374 -4.54 -19.59 1.07
C GLY A 374 -4.93 -21.07 1.11
N ALA A 375 -5.83 -21.49 0.21
CA ALA A 375 -6.24 -22.89 0.10
C ALA A 375 -5.09 -23.85 -0.31
N ALA A 376 -4.08 -23.34 -1.02
CA ALA A 376 -2.94 -24.13 -1.50
C ALA A 376 -1.78 -24.24 -0.48
N ARG A 377 -1.90 -23.66 0.72
CA ARG A 377 -0.83 -23.60 1.74
C ARG A 377 -0.20 -24.95 2.07
N ALA A 378 -0.99 -26.03 2.09
CA ALA A 378 -0.48 -27.37 2.40
C ALA A 378 0.53 -27.91 1.36
N ALA A 379 0.58 -27.31 0.16
CA ALA A 379 1.37 -27.80 -0.96
C ALA A 379 2.58 -26.93 -1.32
N ALA A 380 2.74 -25.74 -0.72
CA ALA A 380 3.74 -24.75 -1.16
C ALA A 380 4.66 -24.26 -0.02
N ASP A 381 5.97 -24.23 -0.29
CA ASP A 381 7.00 -23.63 0.59
C ASP A 381 7.03 -22.11 0.42
N PHE A 382 6.07 -21.43 1.06
CA PHE A 382 6.03 -19.97 1.08
C PHE A 382 7.07 -19.39 2.04
N ARG A 383 7.64 -18.27 1.63
CA ARG A 383 8.49 -17.46 2.50
C ARG A 383 7.67 -16.90 3.67
N THR A 384 8.19 -17.05 4.87
CA THR A 384 7.52 -16.64 6.13
C THR A 384 8.12 -15.39 6.77
N THR A 385 9.18 -14.82 6.18
CA THR A 385 9.80 -13.58 6.67
C THR A 385 9.00 -12.34 6.25
N PRO A 386 9.13 -11.20 6.97
CA PRO A 386 8.47 -9.94 6.63
C PRO A 386 8.72 -9.54 5.19
N VAL A 387 7.73 -8.97 4.51
CA VAL A 387 7.90 -8.46 3.15
C VAL A 387 8.71 -7.15 3.16
N PRO A 388 9.65 -6.90 2.24
CA PRO A 388 10.47 -5.68 2.25
C PRO A 388 9.81 -4.49 1.53
N PHE A 389 8.51 -4.59 1.21
CA PHE A 389 7.71 -3.54 0.58
C PHE A 389 6.81 -2.91 1.65
N ALA A 390 6.67 -1.59 1.64
CA ALA A 390 5.90 -0.81 2.61
C ALA A 390 4.89 0.06 1.85
#